data_AF-E2FZP4-F1
#
_entry.id   AF-E2FZP4-F1
#
_cell.length_a   1.000
_cell.length_b   1.000
_cell.length_c   1.000
_cell.angle_alpha   90.00
_cell.angle_beta   90.00
_cell.angle_gamma   90.00
#
_symmetry.space_group_name_H-M   'P 1'
#
loop_
_entity.id
_entity.type
_entity.pdbx_description
1 polymer ?
#
loop_
_entity_poly.entity_id
_entity_poly.type
_entity_poly.pdbx_seq_one_letter_code
_entity_poly.pdbx_strand_id
1 'polypeptide(L)'
;SSCFGPAYEYAFILDADLRKRRMRDKVPMTFVTSEPYIGHLGLGGVGDSKGFLESDMRNHHINWITNAKVTKVEPGKMIVEQYDDAGHKIKDHELPFKYSMMLPSFKGVECVAEVEGLCNPRGFVFVDDHQRSPAYRNIYSAGVSIAIPPVETTAVPTGAPKTGYMIESME
;
A
#
# COMPACT_ATOMS: atom_id res chain seq x y z
N SER A 1 -1.09 0.34 3.44
CA SER A 1 -1.68 -0.44 2.32
C SER A 1 -0.99 -1.80 2.25
N SER A 2 -1.46 -2.74 1.42
CA SER A 2 -0.75 -4.00 1.13
C SER A 2 -0.46 -4.21 -0.37
N CYS A 3 -0.82 -3.26 -1.22
CA CYS A 3 -0.56 -3.30 -2.65
C CYS A 3 0.17 -2.01 -3.02
N PHE A 4 1.47 -2.10 -3.30
CA PHE A 4 2.33 -0.94 -3.54
C PHE A 4 2.81 -0.85 -4.99
N GLY A 5 3.02 -2.00 -5.65
CA GLY A 5 3.45 -2.07 -7.05
C GLY A 5 2.64 -1.19 -8.01
N PRO A 6 1.28 -1.25 -8.00
CA PRO A 6 0.47 -0.41 -8.87
C PRO A 6 0.59 1.09 -8.60
N ALA A 7 1.00 1.51 -7.39
CA ALA A 7 1.25 2.93 -7.13
C ALA A 7 2.50 3.41 -7.88
N TYR A 8 3.58 2.63 -7.83
CA TYR A 8 4.80 2.89 -8.59
C TYR A 8 4.52 2.87 -10.09
N GLU A 9 3.86 1.82 -10.57
CA GLU A 9 3.47 1.67 -11.97
C GLU A 9 2.70 2.89 -12.48
N TYR A 10 1.66 3.30 -11.74
CA TYR A 10 0.85 4.44 -12.13
C TYR A 10 1.64 5.75 -12.16
N ALA A 11 2.55 5.96 -11.20
CA ALA A 11 3.41 7.14 -11.19
C ALA A 11 4.33 7.19 -12.42
N PHE A 12 4.92 6.07 -12.81
CA PHE A 12 5.79 5.99 -13.99
C PHE A 12 5.01 6.10 -15.31
N ILE A 13 3.84 5.49 -15.42
CA ILE A 13 2.99 5.62 -16.62
C ILE A 13 2.51 7.07 -16.79
N LEU A 14 2.14 7.74 -15.70
CA LEU A 14 1.75 9.15 -15.73
C LEU A 14 2.92 10.05 -16.15
N ASP A 15 4.12 9.83 -15.59
CA ASP A 15 5.33 10.56 -16.01
C ASP A 15 5.63 10.34 -17.51
N ALA A 16 5.57 9.09 -17.99
CA ALA A 16 5.79 8.75 -19.38
C ALA A 16 4.78 9.44 -20.32
N ASP A 17 3.49 9.44 -19.98
CA ASP A 17 2.47 10.13 -20.78
C ASP A 17 2.67 11.66 -20.78
N LEU A 18 2.98 12.27 -19.64
CA LEU A 18 3.30 13.69 -19.53
C LEU A 18 4.54 14.07 -20.35
N ARG A 19 5.56 13.23 -20.39
CA ARG A 19 6.75 13.43 -21.25
C ARG A 19 6.42 13.32 -22.72
N LYS A 20 5.63 12.31 -23.11
CA LYS A 20 5.16 12.15 -24.50
C LYS A 20 4.38 13.38 -24.98
N ARG A 21 3.61 14.01 -24.09
CA ARG A 21 2.88 15.27 -24.33
C ARG A 21 3.72 16.54 -24.18
N ARG A 22 5.00 16.41 -23.80
CA ARG A 22 5.91 17.55 -23.52
C ARG A 22 5.35 18.51 -22.46
N MET A 23 4.76 17.95 -21.41
CA MET A 23 4.15 18.70 -20.30
C MET A 23 4.81 18.43 -18.94
N ARG A 24 5.76 17.49 -18.87
CA ARG A 24 6.32 17.01 -17.59
C ARG A 24 7.00 18.11 -16.77
N ASP A 25 7.61 19.08 -17.42
CA ASP A 25 8.25 20.26 -16.82
C ASP A 25 7.25 21.17 -16.08
N LYS A 26 5.96 21.12 -16.45
CA LYS A 26 4.90 21.94 -15.85
C LYS A 26 4.17 21.26 -14.70
N VAL A 27 4.46 19.98 -14.44
CA VAL A 27 3.72 19.14 -13.50
C VAL A 27 4.67 18.63 -12.41
N PRO A 28 4.72 19.25 -11.22
CA PRO A 28 5.42 18.67 -10.09
C PRO A 28 4.73 17.38 -9.64
N MET A 29 5.51 16.36 -9.30
CA MET A 29 5.02 15.06 -8.85
C MET A 29 5.62 14.70 -7.49
N THR A 30 4.76 14.24 -6.59
CA THR A 30 5.14 13.75 -5.26
C THR A 30 4.49 12.39 -5.04
N PHE A 31 5.30 11.41 -4.66
CA PHE A 31 4.87 10.07 -4.31
C PHE A 31 4.80 9.94 -2.78
N VAL A 32 3.62 9.62 -2.25
CA VAL A 32 3.41 9.48 -0.80
C VAL A 32 3.15 8.01 -0.51
N THR A 33 3.94 7.41 0.37
CA THR A 33 3.79 6.01 0.73
C THR A 33 3.91 5.76 2.23
N SER A 34 3.16 4.77 2.71
CA SER A 34 3.29 4.23 4.06
C SER A 34 4.52 3.34 4.23
N GLU A 35 5.21 3.00 3.14
CA GLU A 35 6.44 2.20 3.20
C GLU A 35 7.54 2.92 3.98
N PRO A 36 8.37 2.19 4.75
CA PRO A 36 9.50 2.78 5.47
C PRO A 36 10.56 3.37 4.54
N TYR A 37 10.73 2.76 3.36
CA TYR A 37 11.60 3.22 2.29
C TYR A 37 11.00 2.85 0.93
N ILE A 38 11.46 3.49 -0.14
CA ILE A 38 10.98 3.22 -1.50
C ILE A 38 11.36 1.80 -1.93
N GLY A 39 10.39 1.02 -2.42
CA GLY A 39 10.63 -0.35 -2.85
C GLY A 39 10.58 -1.39 -1.73
N HIS A 40 10.07 -1.04 -0.56
CA HIS A 40 9.76 -2.01 0.49
C HIS A 40 8.69 -3.02 0.04
N LEU A 41 7.71 -2.55 -0.76
CA LEU A 41 6.63 -3.32 -1.41
C LEU A 41 5.72 -4.12 -0.46
N GLY A 42 5.83 -3.90 0.85
CA GLY A 42 5.13 -4.68 1.88
C GLY A 42 5.77 -6.04 2.16
N LEU A 43 6.99 -6.27 1.65
CA LEU A 43 7.69 -7.56 1.69
C LEU A 43 9.09 -7.48 2.34
N GLY A 44 9.46 -6.34 2.93
CA GLY A 44 10.84 -6.12 3.38
C GLY A 44 11.83 -5.84 2.24
N GLY A 45 11.31 -5.52 1.04
CA GLY A 45 12.11 -5.40 -0.19
C GLY A 45 12.31 -6.74 -0.92
N VAL A 46 12.40 -6.67 -2.24
CA VAL A 46 12.69 -7.84 -3.11
C VAL A 46 13.93 -7.52 -3.95
N GLY A 47 15.01 -8.28 -3.78
CA GLY A 47 16.29 -8.00 -4.44
C GLY A 47 16.77 -6.57 -4.20
N ASP A 48 17.21 -5.87 -5.24
CA ASP A 48 17.58 -4.43 -5.18
C ASP A 48 16.42 -3.50 -5.58
N SER A 49 15.18 -3.86 -5.25
CA SER A 49 14.00 -3.00 -5.48
C SER A 49 14.17 -1.59 -4.90
N LYS A 50 14.85 -1.44 -3.76
CA LYS A 50 15.16 -0.14 -3.16
C LYS A 50 16.06 0.72 -4.04
N GLY A 51 17.26 0.24 -4.37
CA GLY A 51 18.22 1.00 -5.17
C GLY A 51 17.66 1.33 -6.56
N PHE A 52 17.03 0.34 -7.19
CA PHE A 52 16.40 0.47 -8.50
C PHE A 52 15.30 1.54 -8.51
N LEU A 53 14.27 1.42 -7.66
CA LEU A 53 13.13 2.34 -7.68
C LEU A 53 13.52 3.75 -7.23
N GLU A 54 14.40 3.89 -6.23
CA GLU A 54 14.90 5.21 -5.83
C GLU A 54 15.67 5.90 -6.97
N SER A 55 16.48 5.14 -7.71
CA SER A 55 17.24 5.66 -8.87
C SER A 55 16.28 6.17 -9.95
N ASP A 56 15.29 5.37 -10.32
CA ASP A 56 14.31 5.74 -11.33
C ASP A 56 13.45 6.93 -10.90
N MET A 57 13.00 6.99 -9.65
CA MET A 57 12.24 8.14 -9.15
C MET A 57 13.06 9.44 -9.23
N ARG A 58 14.37 9.41 -8.94
CA ARG A 58 15.26 10.57 -9.13
C ARG A 58 15.42 10.94 -10.59
N ASN A 59 15.66 9.97 -11.47
CA ASN A 59 15.80 10.18 -12.91
C ASN A 59 14.52 10.80 -13.52
N HIS A 60 13.37 10.44 -12.97
CA HIS A 60 12.06 10.95 -13.38
C HIS A 60 11.63 12.21 -12.63
N HIS A 61 12.46 12.72 -11.70
CA HIS A 61 12.21 13.93 -10.89
C HIS A 61 10.89 13.85 -10.10
N ILE A 62 10.59 12.67 -9.58
CA ILE A 62 9.46 12.42 -8.71
C ILE A 62 9.97 12.52 -7.27
N ASN A 63 9.50 13.52 -6.52
CA ASN A 63 9.83 13.63 -5.10
C ASN A 63 9.02 12.59 -4.31
N TRP A 64 9.45 12.20 -3.11
CA TRP A 64 8.68 11.25 -2.30
C TRP A 64 8.69 11.55 -0.80
N ILE A 65 7.70 10.98 -0.12
CA ILE A 65 7.57 10.98 1.34
C ILE A 65 7.25 9.54 1.77
N THR A 66 8.18 8.91 2.49
CA THR A 66 8.04 7.59 3.12
C THR A 66 7.62 7.72 4.58
N ASN A 67 7.28 6.61 5.24
CA ASN A 67 6.70 6.61 6.59
C ASN A 67 5.54 7.61 6.72
N ALA A 68 4.70 7.68 5.68
CA ALA A 68 3.68 8.71 5.57
C ALA A 68 2.27 8.15 5.74
N LYS A 69 1.44 8.89 6.46
CA LYS A 69 0.01 8.63 6.65
C LYS A 69 -0.80 9.85 6.24
N VAL A 70 -1.69 9.67 5.27
CA VAL A 70 -2.69 10.68 4.92
C VAL A 70 -3.76 10.71 6.01
N THR A 71 -3.94 11.85 6.67
CA THR A 71 -4.95 12.01 7.73
C THR A 71 -6.23 12.65 7.21
N LYS A 72 -6.12 13.54 6.21
CA LYS A 72 -7.27 14.21 5.62
C LYS A 72 -7.00 14.57 4.16
N VAL A 73 -8.05 14.52 3.36
CA VAL A 73 -8.07 15.06 1.99
C VAL A 73 -9.17 16.10 1.92
N GLU A 74 -8.82 17.28 1.45
CA GLU A 74 -9.71 18.41 1.19
C GLU A 74 -9.64 18.79 -0.30
N PRO A 75 -10.59 19.58 -0.82
CA PRO A 75 -10.52 20.07 -2.19
C PRO A 75 -9.17 20.75 -2.48
N GLY A 76 -8.36 20.13 -3.34
CA GLY A 76 -7.07 20.63 -3.78
C GLY A 76 -5.91 20.50 -2.77
N LYS A 77 -6.10 19.84 -1.62
CA LYS A 77 -5.08 19.73 -0.57
C LYS A 77 -5.13 18.40 0.17
N MET A 78 -3.96 17.80 0.41
CA MET A 78 -3.80 16.60 1.21
C MET A 78 -2.96 16.89 2.46
N ILE A 79 -3.43 16.43 3.62
CA ILE A 79 -2.72 16.55 4.90
C ILE A 79 -2.06 15.20 5.18
N VAL A 80 -0.73 15.21 5.30
CA VAL A 80 0.10 14.01 5.45
C VAL A 80 0.98 14.14 6.67
N GLU A 81 0.89 13.19 7.59
CA GLU A 81 1.80 13.06 8.72
C GLU A 81 2.94 12.12 8.33
N GLN A 82 4.18 12.54 8.61
CA GLN A 82 5.38 11.75 8.42
C GLN A 82 5.94 11.31 9.77
N TYR A 83 6.42 10.08 9.82
CA TYR A 83 6.94 9.44 11.02
C TYR A 83 8.41 9.04 10.85
N ASP A 84 9.14 8.91 11.95
CA ASP A 84 10.44 8.25 11.99
C ASP A 84 10.28 6.71 12.08
N ASP A 85 11.40 5.99 12.03
CA ASP A 85 11.41 4.53 12.11
C ASP A 85 10.96 3.99 13.48
N ALA A 86 11.01 4.82 14.53
CA ALA A 86 10.50 4.49 15.86
C ALA A 86 8.99 4.77 16.00
N GLY A 87 8.33 5.30 14.96
CA GLY A 87 6.90 5.62 14.97
C GLY A 87 6.55 6.96 15.62
N HIS A 88 7.54 7.83 15.89
CA HIS A 88 7.27 9.19 16.34
C HIS A 88 6.98 10.10 15.16
N LYS A 89 5.96 10.94 15.29
CA LYS A 89 5.63 11.93 14.27
C LYS A 89 6.76 12.96 14.17
N ILE A 90 7.32 13.13 12.98
CA ILE A 90 8.41 14.08 12.72
C ILE A 90 7.93 15.35 12.02
N LYS A 91 6.90 15.25 11.17
CA LYS A 91 6.46 16.40 10.36
C LYS A 91 5.04 16.24 9.83
N ASP A 92 4.32 17.36 9.78
CA ASP A 92 3.08 17.49 9.03
C ASP A 92 3.36 18.17 7.68
N HIS A 93 2.81 17.63 6.60
CA HIS A 93 2.91 18.17 5.25
C HIS A 93 1.52 18.56 4.75
N GLU A 94 1.44 19.76 4.19
CA GLU A 94 0.31 20.19 3.38
C GLU A 94 0.70 20.11 1.91
N LEU A 95 0.13 19.13 1.20
CA LEU A 95 0.44 18.87 -0.20
C LEU A 95 -0.69 19.40 -1.10
N PRO A 96 -0.49 20.51 -1.81
CA PRO A 96 -1.45 20.96 -2.81
C PRO A 96 -1.46 19.99 -4.00
N PHE A 97 -2.64 19.66 -4.50
CA PHE A 97 -2.77 18.81 -5.68
C PHE A 97 -3.86 19.32 -6.62
N LYS A 98 -3.61 19.23 -7.94
CA LYS A 98 -4.66 19.32 -8.97
C LYS A 98 -5.19 17.96 -9.38
N TYR A 99 -4.36 16.93 -9.22
CA TYR A 99 -4.67 15.54 -9.49
C TYR A 99 -3.98 14.70 -8.42
N SER A 100 -4.69 13.70 -7.88
CA SER A 100 -4.14 12.76 -6.91
C SER A 100 -4.71 11.36 -7.14
N MET A 101 -3.90 10.35 -6.86
CA MET A 101 -4.29 8.95 -6.87
C MET A 101 -3.61 8.31 -5.66
N MET A 102 -4.38 7.64 -4.82
CA MET A 102 -3.89 6.93 -3.64
C MET A 102 -4.47 5.53 -3.63
N LEU A 103 -3.63 4.54 -3.31
CA LEU A 103 -4.12 3.19 -3.04
C LEU A 103 -4.63 3.11 -1.60
N PRO A 104 -5.93 2.82 -1.39
CA PRO A 104 -6.48 2.73 -0.05
C PRO A 104 -5.99 1.47 0.67
N SER A 105 -6.14 1.45 1.99
CA SER A 105 -5.93 0.21 2.74
C SER A 105 -7.10 -0.75 2.52
N PHE A 106 -6.81 -2.03 2.35
CA PHE A 106 -7.86 -3.05 2.29
C PHE A 106 -8.39 -3.42 3.68
N LYS A 107 -9.67 -3.79 3.69
CA LYS A 107 -10.41 -4.39 4.81
C LYS A 107 -11.35 -5.44 4.25
N GLY A 108 -11.75 -6.39 5.09
CA GLY A 108 -12.83 -7.32 4.74
C GLY A 108 -14.14 -6.60 4.47
N VAL A 109 -14.96 -7.21 3.62
CA VAL A 109 -16.31 -6.71 3.34
C VAL A 109 -17.21 -6.92 4.56
N GLU A 110 -18.13 -5.99 4.79
CA GLU A 110 -18.95 -5.90 6.01
C GLU A 110 -19.68 -7.21 6.34
N CYS A 111 -20.38 -7.79 5.37
CA CYS A 111 -21.14 -9.04 5.56
C CYS A 111 -20.30 -10.25 5.99
N VAL A 112 -18.99 -10.24 5.72
CA VAL A 112 -18.05 -11.30 6.14
C VAL A 112 -17.40 -10.92 7.48
N ALA A 113 -17.05 -9.65 7.66
CA ALA A 113 -16.41 -9.13 8.86
C ALA A 113 -17.32 -9.18 10.10
N GLU A 114 -18.64 -9.10 9.92
CA GLU A 114 -19.64 -9.17 11.00
C GLU A 114 -19.92 -10.59 11.51
N VAL A 115 -19.43 -11.63 10.81
CA VAL A 115 -19.60 -13.02 11.27
C VAL A 115 -18.71 -13.26 12.49
N GLU A 116 -19.35 -13.48 13.63
CA GLU A 116 -18.69 -13.67 14.93
C GLU A 116 -17.63 -14.77 14.87
N GLY A 117 -16.40 -14.46 15.29
CA GLY A 117 -15.29 -15.42 15.32
C GLY A 117 -14.71 -15.82 13.96
N LEU A 118 -15.25 -15.34 12.84
CA LEU A 118 -14.74 -15.68 11.50
C LEU A 118 -13.49 -14.85 11.12
N CYS A 119 -13.46 -13.59 11.53
CA CYS A 119 -12.50 -12.61 11.02
C CYS A 119 -11.63 -11.97 12.11
N ASN A 120 -10.47 -11.47 11.71
CA ASN A 120 -9.67 -10.56 12.54
C ASN A 120 -10.32 -9.16 12.62
N PRO A 121 -9.82 -8.22 13.46
CA PRO A 121 -10.39 -6.88 13.60
C PRO A 121 -10.42 -6.03 12.32
N ARG A 122 -9.72 -6.45 11.25
CA ARG A 122 -9.74 -5.80 9.93
C ARG A 122 -10.71 -6.47 8.95
N GLY A 123 -11.45 -7.50 9.37
CA GLY A 123 -12.42 -8.23 8.56
C GLY A 123 -11.82 -9.33 7.68
N PHE A 124 -10.56 -9.70 7.87
CA PHE A 124 -9.96 -10.80 7.10
C PHE A 124 -10.22 -12.13 7.79
N VAL A 125 -10.62 -13.14 7.02
CA VAL A 125 -11.04 -14.46 7.49
C VAL A 125 -9.86 -15.24 8.06
N PHE A 126 -10.00 -15.80 9.26
CA PHE A 126 -9.05 -16.78 9.78
C PHE A 126 -9.21 -18.11 9.06
N VAL A 127 -8.09 -18.69 8.62
CA VAL A 127 -8.05 -19.98 7.94
C VAL A 127 -6.93 -20.85 8.51
N ASP A 128 -7.11 -22.17 8.44
CA ASP A 128 -6.05 -23.18 8.62
C ASP A 128 -5.23 -23.39 7.34
N ASP A 129 -4.22 -24.27 7.38
CA ASP A 129 -3.37 -24.61 6.22
C ASP A 129 -4.14 -25.29 5.07
N HIS A 130 -5.43 -25.59 5.26
CA HIS A 130 -6.34 -26.13 4.27
C HIS A 130 -7.41 -25.11 3.85
N GLN A 131 -7.14 -23.82 4.08
CA GLN A 131 -8.00 -22.70 3.70
C GLN A 131 -9.39 -22.71 4.35
N ARG A 132 -9.56 -23.45 5.45
CA ARG A 132 -10.84 -23.61 6.16
C ARG A 132 -10.88 -22.77 7.41
N SER A 133 -12.05 -22.21 7.72
CA SER A 133 -12.27 -21.50 8.98
C SER A 133 -12.13 -22.44 10.19
N PRO A 134 -11.32 -22.08 11.20
CA PRO A 134 -11.26 -22.83 12.46
C PRO A 134 -12.57 -22.77 13.26
N ALA A 135 -13.34 -21.69 13.12
CA ALA A 135 -14.63 -21.50 13.80
C ALA A 135 -15.78 -22.24 13.10
N TYR A 136 -15.74 -22.33 11.77
CA TYR A 136 -16.82 -22.89 10.95
C TYR A 136 -16.28 -23.90 9.93
N ARG A 137 -16.44 -25.20 10.21
CA ARG A 137 -15.85 -26.28 9.39
C ARG A 137 -16.35 -26.38 7.94
N ASN A 138 -17.46 -25.71 7.62
CA ASN A 138 -18.06 -25.65 6.29
C ASN A 138 -17.77 -24.33 5.56
N ILE A 139 -16.97 -23.44 6.14
CA ILE A 139 -16.57 -22.17 5.52
C ILE A 139 -15.10 -22.24 5.14
N TYR A 140 -14.82 -21.92 3.88
CA TYR A 140 -13.48 -21.80 3.32
C TYR A 140 -13.27 -20.38 2.78
N SER A 141 -12.01 -19.95 2.72
CA SER A 141 -11.66 -18.63 2.19
C SER A 141 -10.30 -18.68 1.51
N ALA A 142 -10.19 -18.02 0.37
CA ALA A 142 -8.99 -17.92 -0.45
C ALA A 142 -8.87 -16.50 -1.01
N GLY A 143 -7.66 -16.10 -1.39
CA GLY A 143 -7.43 -14.79 -1.99
C GLY A 143 -7.11 -13.68 -1.00
N VAL A 144 -7.48 -12.45 -1.36
CA VAL A 144 -7.20 -11.25 -0.55
C VAL A 144 -8.01 -11.22 0.76
N SER A 145 -9.09 -12.02 0.85
CA SER A 145 -9.99 -12.08 2.00
C SER A 145 -9.40 -12.78 3.23
N ILE A 146 -8.30 -13.54 3.08
CA ILE A 146 -7.72 -14.29 4.20
C ILE A 146 -6.79 -13.42 5.06
N ALA A 147 -6.75 -13.74 6.36
CA ALA A 147 -5.83 -13.12 7.29
C ALA A 147 -4.43 -13.73 7.13
N ILE A 148 -3.51 -12.96 6.54
CA ILE A 148 -2.08 -13.29 6.54
C ILE A 148 -1.38 -12.34 7.52
N PRO A 149 -0.57 -12.84 8.47
CA PRO A 149 0.19 -11.99 9.37
C PRO A 149 1.15 -11.08 8.57
N PRO A 150 1.41 -9.85 9.06
CA PRO A 150 2.42 -8.99 8.46
C PRO A 150 3.80 -9.66 8.47
N VAL A 151 4.62 -9.42 7.44
CA VAL A 151 5.99 -9.95 7.38
C VAL A 151 6.89 -9.29 8.42
N GLU A 152 6.65 -8.01 8.68
CA GLU A 152 7.29 -7.22 9.73
C GLU A 152 6.36 -6.12 10.23
N THR A 153 6.74 -5.48 11.34
CA THR A 153 6.04 -4.29 11.86
C THR A 153 6.76 -3.03 11.37
N THR A 154 6.03 -2.16 10.69
CA THR A 154 6.54 -0.87 10.17
C THR A 154 5.94 0.30 10.95
N ALA A 155 6.66 1.43 11.01
CA ALA A 155 6.24 2.64 11.74
C ALA A 155 4.84 3.13 11.34
N VAL A 156 4.57 3.17 10.03
CA VAL A 156 3.20 3.32 9.50
C VAL A 156 2.70 1.95 9.07
N PRO A 157 1.48 1.50 9.46
CA PRO A 157 1.00 0.16 9.16
C PRO A 157 1.01 -0.19 7.66
N THR A 158 1.85 -1.15 7.29
CA THR A 158 1.91 -1.79 5.98
C THR A 158 1.54 -3.28 6.09
N GLY A 159 1.07 -3.87 5.00
CA GLY A 159 0.73 -5.30 4.97
C GLY A 159 1.37 -5.99 3.77
N ALA A 160 1.49 -7.31 3.87
CA ALA A 160 1.99 -8.13 2.78
C ALA A 160 0.97 -8.24 1.63
N PRO A 161 1.40 -8.09 0.36
CA PRO A 161 0.55 -8.31 -0.80
C PRO A 161 0.11 -9.77 -0.90
N LYS A 162 -1.08 -10.00 -1.44
CA LYS A 162 -1.57 -11.32 -1.86
C LYS A 162 -1.60 -11.31 -3.38
N THR A 163 -0.68 -12.05 -4.00
CA THR A 163 -0.43 -12.04 -5.46
C THR A 163 -1.05 -13.28 -6.12
N GLY A 164 -1.25 -13.22 -7.44
CA GLY A 164 -1.97 -14.25 -8.20
C GLY A 164 -1.51 -15.68 -7.93
N TYR A 165 -0.20 -15.97 -8.00
CA TYR A 165 0.31 -17.31 -7.73
C TYR A 165 -0.04 -17.83 -6.33
N MET A 166 0.08 -16.99 -5.30
CA MET A 166 -0.31 -17.38 -3.94
C MET A 166 -1.80 -17.68 -3.86
N ILE A 167 -2.63 -16.90 -4.57
CA ILE A 167 -4.09 -17.08 -4.55
C ILE A 167 -4.49 -18.35 -5.31
N GLU A 168 -3.88 -18.62 -6.46
CA GLU A 168 -4.14 -19.84 -7.25
C GLU A 168 -3.69 -21.11 -6.50
N SER A 169 -2.67 -21.02 -5.65
CA SER A 169 -2.24 -22.14 -4.80
C SER A 169 -3.12 -22.36 -3.56
N MET A 170 -4.11 -21.51 -3.30
CA MET A 170 -5.09 -21.69 -2.22
C MET A 170 -6.29 -22.55 -2.64
N GLU A 171 -6.33 -23.03 -3.90
CA GLU A 171 -7.33 -24.01 -4.38
C GLU A 171 -7.03 -25.44 -3.92
#